data_AF-A0ABD3N820-F1
#
_entry.id   AF-A0ABD3N820-F1
#
_cell.length_a   1.000
_cell.length_b   1.000
_cell.length_c   1.000
_cell.angle_alpha   90.00
_cell.angle_beta   90.00
_cell.angle_gamma   90.00
#
_symmetry.space_group_name_H-M   'P 1'
#
loop_
_entity.id
_entity.type
_entity.pdbx_description
1 polymer ?
#
loop_
_entity_poly.entity_id
_entity_poly.type
_entity_poly.pdbx_seq_one_letter_code
_entity_poly.pdbx_strand_id
1 'polypeptide(L)'
;MSWKASLSRHLPVVRFFCCPKSPASRGVFSFYKNNYEELKMLNPTMPLLLRCADNAMPAITTELSFTNSHLLKYMLQKNKFKNPDGSPNEERKAAAHKMLGLLGDAKLREEFETVRWNSPGFDPQRPFLDEEFPDWKKDPKISKDLSRYIEILDEIDSTWNTVTSGPDQEWTRAENSLLMCQRVDLWCAGEAEVEAALKHLLNLGKECNNLVPDLPEYITEYYPGADDL
;
A
#
# COMPACT_ATOMS: atom_id res chain seq x y z
N MET A 1 -5.54 -24.57 6.26
CA MET A 1 -6.28 -23.89 5.17
C MET A 1 -5.38 -23.80 3.95
N SER A 2 -5.88 -24.12 2.75
CA SER A 2 -5.11 -24.04 1.50
C SER A 2 -4.75 -22.58 1.21
N TRP A 3 -3.45 -22.26 1.13
CA TRP A 3 -2.94 -20.91 0.83
C TRP A 3 -3.53 -20.32 -0.46
N LYS A 4 -3.98 -21.17 -1.39
CA LYS A 4 -4.67 -20.80 -2.63
C LYS A 4 -5.92 -19.95 -2.38
N ALA A 5 -6.69 -20.21 -1.32
CA ALA A 5 -7.90 -19.44 -1.00
C ALA A 5 -7.60 -18.03 -0.46
N SER A 6 -6.36 -17.79 -0.01
CA SER A 6 -5.95 -16.49 0.54
C SER A 6 -5.46 -15.51 -0.53
N LEU A 7 -5.36 -15.93 -1.80
CA LEU A 7 -4.82 -15.11 -2.87
C LEU A 7 -5.65 -13.85 -3.10
N SER A 8 -6.98 -13.98 -3.22
CA SER A 8 -7.89 -12.85 -3.42
C SER A 8 -7.88 -11.81 -2.31
N ARG A 9 -7.47 -12.18 -1.08
CA ARG A 9 -7.40 -11.26 0.06
C ARG A 9 -6.22 -10.29 -0.02
N HIS A 10 -5.16 -10.68 -0.72
CA HIS A 10 -3.89 -9.96 -0.71
C HIS A 10 -3.36 -9.64 -2.11
N LEU A 11 -3.87 -10.27 -3.16
CA LEU A 11 -3.46 -10.03 -4.53
C LEU A 11 -4.65 -9.47 -5.31
N PRO A 12 -4.53 -8.26 -5.88
CA PRO A 12 -5.60 -7.68 -6.68
C PRO A 12 -5.77 -8.40 -8.01
N VAL A 13 -4.68 -8.97 -8.56
CA VAL A 13 -4.67 -9.65 -9.86
C VAL A 13 -3.47 -10.59 -9.95
N VAL A 14 -3.63 -11.74 -10.62
CA VAL A 14 -2.50 -12.60 -10.99
C VAL A 14 -2.47 -12.76 -12.50
N ARG A 15 -1.29 -12.54 -13.09
CA ARG A 15 -1.05 -12.64 -14.52
C ARG A 15 0.00 -13.69 -14.81
N PHE A 16 -0.34 -14.64 -15.68
CA PHE A 16 0.55 -15.67 -16.18
C PHE A 16 0.95 -15.31 -17.61
N PHE A 17 2.25 -15.16 -17.86
CA PHE A 17 2.81 -14.95 -19.19
C PHE A 17 3.40 -16.27 -19.69
N CYS A 18 3.04 -16.68 -20.91
CA CYS A 18 3.58 -17.90 -21.50
C CYS A 18 3.56 -17.84 -23.04
N CYS A 19 4.45 -18.57 -23.69
CA CYS A 19 4.42 -18.81 -25.12
C CYS A 19 3.87 -20.24 -25.40
N PRO A 20 2.70 -20.41 -26.05
CA PRO A 20 2.11 -21.73 -26.28
C PRO A 20 2.99 -22.68 -27.11
N LYS A 21 3.83 -22.11 -27.99
CA LYS A 21 4.72 -22.87 -28.88
C LYS A 21 6.06 -23.24 -28.23
N SER A 22 6.46 -22.53 -27.17
CA SER A 22 7.77 -22.70 -26.56
C SER A 22 7.76 -23.82 -25.51
N PRO A 23 8.70 -24.78 -25.56
CA PRO A 23 8.84 -25.80 -24.53
C PRO A 23 9.08 -25.23 -23.12
N ALA A 24 9.78 -24.10 -23.02
CA ALA A 24 10.11 -23.46 -21.74
C ALA A 24 8.87 -22.94 -21.00
N SER A 25 7.79 -22.61 -21.73
CA SER A 25 6.54 -22.11 -21.16
C SER A 25 5.53 -23.20 -20.81
N ARG A 26 5.87 -24.47 -21.06
CA ARG A 26 4.94 -25.59 -20.88
C ARG A 26 4.52 -25.75 -19.41
N GLY A 27 5.42 -25.53 -18.45
CA GLY A 27 5.09 -25.61 -17.03
C GLY A 27 4.03 -24.60 -16.61
N VAL A 28 4.17 -23.32 -17.00
CA VAL A 28 3.17 -22.28 -16.70
C VAL A 28 1.82 -22.63 -17.33
N PHE A 29 1.82 -23.06 -18.58
CA PHE A 29 0.61 -23.38 -19.32
C PHE A 29 -0.13 -24.59 -18.72
N SER A 30 0.60 -25.68 -18.42
CA SER A 30 0.03 -26.87 -17.79
C SER A 30 -0.47 -26.59 -16.37
N PHE A 31 0.29 -25.85 -15.55
CA PHE A 31 -0.16 -25.46 -14.22
C PHE A 31 -1.48 -24.69 -14.29
N TYR A 32 -1.56 -23.67 -15.16
CA TYR A 32 -2.76 -22.86 -15.33
C TYR A 32 -3.93 -23.75 -15.74
N LYS A 33 -3.77 -24.59 -16.76
CA LYS A 33 -4.84 -25.48 -17.23
C LYS A 33 -5.34 -26.45 -16.15
N ASN A 34 -4.43 -27.01 -15.35
CA ASN A 34 -4.76 -28.01 -14.33
C ASN A 34 -5.35 -27.40 -13.05
N ASN A 35 -4.99 -26.16 -12.72
CA ASN A 35 -5.37 -25.51 -11.45
C ASN A 35 -6.37 -24.36 -11.59
N TYR A 36 -6.70 -23.92 -12.81
CA TYR A 36 -7.54 -22.73 -13.03
C TYR A 36 -8.91 -22.84 -12.36
N GLU A 37 -9.60 -23.98 -12.53
CA GLU A 37 -10.94 -24.18 -11.95
C GLU A 37 -10.92 -24.09 -10.42
N GLU A 38 -9.98 -24.78 -9.77
CA GLU A 38 -9.80 -24.73 -8.32
C GLU A 38 -9.45 -23.30 -7.85
N LEU A 39 -8.48 -22.65 -8.51
CA LEU A 39 -8.05 -21.31 -8.14
C LEU A 39 -9.19 -20.28 -8.29
N LYS A 40 -9.99 -20.39 -9.35
CA LYS A 40 -11.10 -19.48 -9.61
C LYS A 40 -12.29 -19.74 -8.68
N MET A 41 -12.58 -21.00 -8.37
CA MET A 41 -13.59 -21.39 -7.40
C MET A 41 -13.26 -20.86 -6.00
N LEU A 42 -11.99 -20.95 -5.58
CA LEU A 42 -11.53 -20.44 -4.29
C LEU A 42 -11.41 -18.90 -4.25
N ASN A 43 -11.29 -18.24 -5.41
CA ASN A 43 -11.05 -16.79 -5.52
C ASN A 43 -11.93 -16.17 -6.62
N PRO A 44 -13.26 -16.12 -6.44
CA PRO A 44 -14.19 -15.71 -7.49
C PRO A 44 -13.98 -14.25 -7.93
N THR A 45 -13.63 -13.35 -7.01
CA THR A 45 -13.44 -11.92 -7.26
C THR A 45 -12.09 -11.57 -7.88
N MET A 46 -11.07 -12.40 -7.68
CA MET A 46 -9.72 -12.13 -8.19
C MET A 46 -9.62 -12.44 -9.69
N PRO A 47 -9.14 -11.51 -10.52
CA PRO A 47 -8.84 -11.78 -11.93
C PRO A 47 -7.60 -12.68 -12.06
N LEU A 48 -7.76 -13.79 -12.78
CA LEU A 48 -6.70 -14.73 -13.15
C LEU A 48 -6.48 -14.67 -14.65
N LEU A 49 -5.43 -13.97 -15.10
CA LEU A 49 -5.21 -13.68 -16.51
C LEU A 49 -4.10 -14.55 -17.09
N LEU A 50 -4.39 -15.26 -18.19
CA LEU A 50 -3.38 -15.90 -19.02
C LEU A 50 -3.07 -15.00 -20.22
N ARG A 51 -1.81 -14.60 -20.38
CA ARG A 51 -1.32 -13.79 -21.49
C ARG A 51 -0.37 -14.63 -22.34
N CYS A 52 -0.85 -14.97 -23.53
CA CYS A 52 -0.10 -15.72 -24.51
C CYS A 52 0.52 -14.78 -25.55
N ALA A 53 1.83 -14.85 -25.75
CA ALA A 53 2.52 -14.16 -26.83
C ALA A 53 3.66 -15.02 -27.39
N ASP A 54 3.97 -14.85 -28.68
CA ASP A 54 5.10 -15.53 -29.30
C ASP A 54 6.41 -15.07 -28.66
N ASN A 55 7.31 -16.01 -28.37
CA ASN A 55 8.58 -15.78 -27.67
C ASN A 55 8.48 -15.12 -26.29
N ALA A 56 7.31 -15.12 -25.66
CA ALA A 56 7.17 -14.66 -24.28
C ALA A 56 7.99 -15.55 -23.33
N MET A 57 8.79 -14.91 -22.47
CA MET A 57 9.42 -15.61 -21.35
C MET A 57 8.34 -15.98 -20.34
N PRO A 58 8.37 -17.21 -19.81
CA PRO A 58 7.34 -17.65 -18.89
C PRO A 58 7.52 -16.97 -17.53
N ALA A 59 6.51 -16.21 -17.11
CA ALA A 59 6.59 -15.41 -15.91
C ALA A 59 5.23 -15.26 -15.23
N ILE A 60 5.25 -14.95 -13.94
CA ILE A 60 4.05 -14.63 -13.15
C ILE A 60 4.23 -13.26 -12.52
N THR A 61 3.17 -12.46 -12.57
CA THR A 61 3.14 -11.12 -11.98
C THR A 61 1.86 -10.85 -11.23
N THR A 62 1.94 -9.88 -10.33
CA THR A 62 0.82 -9.26 -9.61
C THR A 62 1.05 -7.76 -9.54
N GLU A 63 0.07 -7.01 -9.07
CA GLU A 63 0.27 -5.64 -8.62
C GLU A 63 0.52 -5.62 -7.11
N LEU A 64 1.49 -4.80 -6.70
CA LEU A 64 1.83 -4.52 -5.30
C LEU A 64 1.64 -3.03 -5.04
N SER A 65 0.97 -2.65 -3.96
CA SER A 65 0.76 -1.27 -3.58
C SER A 65 1.87 -0.84 -2.62
N PHE A 66 2.89 -0.16 -3.13
CA PHE A 66 3.93 0.38 -2.24
C PHE A 66 3.45 1.66 -1.57
N THR A 67 3.81 1.82 -0.30
CA THR A 67 3.49 3.00 0.51
C THR A 67 4.73 3.86 0.75
N ASN A 68 4.55 5.08 1.26
CA ASN A 68 5.67 5.96 1.64
C ASN A 68 6.64 5.28 2.62
N SER A 69 6.14 4.44 3.54
CA SER A 69 6.98 3.65 4.45
C SER A 69 7.90 2.68 3.70
N HIS A 70 7.43 2.07 2.61
CA HIS A 70 8.25 1.21 1.76
C HIS A 70 9.33 2.01 1.02
N LEU A 71 8.97 3.19 0.50
CA LEU A 71 9.91 4.09 -0.19
C LEU A 71 11.02 4.57 0.75
N LEU A 72 10.68 4.97 1.97
CA LEU A 72 11.66 5.37 2.99
C LEU A 72 12.63 4.24 3.33
N LYS A 73 12.11 3.02 3.55
CA LYS A 73 12.94 1.83 3.79
C LYS A 73 13.87 1.55 2.61
N TYR A 74 13.37 1.63 1.37
CA TYR A 74 14.16 1.47 0.16
C TYR A 74 15.29 2.51 0.07
N MET A 75 14.98 3.78 0.30
CA MET A 75 15.96 4.87 0.26
C MET A 75 17.05 4.72 1.32
N LEU A 76 16.69 4.30 2.54
CA LEU A 76 17.64 4.00 3.61
C LEU A 76 18.55 2.82 3.23
N GLN A 77 17.98 1.69 2.79
CA GLN A 77 18.73 0.49 2.43
C GLN A 77 19.69 0.71 1.25
N LYS A 78 19.29 1.53 0.28
CA LYS A 78 20.11 1.84 -0.90
C LYS A 78 21.01 3.05 -0.71
N ASN A 79 21.11 3.59 0.52
CA ASN A 79 21.89 4.79 0.85
C ASN A 79 21.63 5.92 -0.16
N LYS A 80 20.35 6.17 -0.45
CA LYS A 80 19.97 7.19 -1.41
C LYS A 80 20.23 8.56 -0.83
N PHE A 81 19.80 8.84 0.41
CA PHE A 81 20.01 10.11 1.11
C PHE A 81 21.46 10.60 1.10
N LYS A 82 21.77 11.47 0.13
CA LYS A 82 23.09 12.05 -0.08
C LYS A 82 23.03 13.57 -0.18
N ASN A 83 24.14 14.20 0.19
CA ASN A 83 24.41 15.61 -0.07
C ASN A 83 24.80 15.80 -1.55
N PRO A 84 24.83 17.06 -2.04
CA PRO A 84 25.34 17.37 -3.38
C PRO A 84 26.74 16.81 -3.66
N ASP A 85 27.58 16.74 -2.62
CA ASP A 85 28.94 16.18 -2.69
C ASP A 85 28.99 14.64 -2.72
N GLY A 86 27.84 13.97 -2.67
CA GLY A 86 27.71 12.51 -2.65
C GLY A 86 27.96 11.85 -1.30
N SER A 87 28.32 12.63 -0.27
CA SER A 87 28.42 12.16 1.13
C SER A 87 27.04 11.83 1.72
N PRO A 88 26.95 10.89 2.67
CA PRO A 88 25.67 10.55 3.31
C PRO A 88 25.12 11.74 4.11
N ASN A 89 23.83 12.01 3.97
CA ASN A 89 23.16 13.03 4.77
C ASN A 89 22.51 12.40 6.02
N GLU A 90 23.15 12.54 7.16
CA GLU A 90 22.70 11.93 8.42
C GLU A 90 21.44 12.58 8.99
N GLU A 91 21.23 13.88 8.79
CA GLU A 91 20.01 14.59 9.22
C GLU A 91 18.77 14.04 8.51
N ARG A 92 18.86 13.84 7.19
CA ARG A 92 17.77 13.28 6.38
C ARG A 92 17.51 11.81 6.69
N LYS A 93 18.55 11.04 7.00
CA LYS A 93 18.38 9.65 7.49
C LYS A 93 17.67 9.61 8.83
N ALA A 94 18.08 10.47 9.78
CA ALA A 94 17.42 10.57 11.08
C ALA A 94 15.95 10.99 10.94
N ALA A 95 15.66 11.96 10.08
CA ALA A 95 14.29 12.37 9.74
C ALA A 95 13.48 11.24 9.10
N ALA A 96 14.09 10.44 8.20
CA ALA A 96 13.43 9.27 7.61
C ALA A 96 13.12 8.18 8.65
N HIS A 97 14.03 7.93 9.60
CA HIS A 97 13.77 7.02 10.72
C HIS A 97 12.67 7.54 11.64
N LYS A 98 12.67 8.85 11.94
CA LYS A 98 11.61 9.50 12.71
C LYS A 98 10.25 9.35 12.00
N MET A 99 10.18 9.66 10.71
CA MET A 99 8.98 9.51 9.88
C MET A 99 8.48 8.06 9.83
N LEU A 100 9.38 7.07 9.71
CA LEU A 100 9.00 5.66 9.80
C LEU A 100 8.43 5.28 11.17
N GLY A 101 8.92 5.90 12.25
CA GLY A 101 8.35 5.77 13.58
C GLY A 101 6.95 6.35 13.66
N LEU A 102 6.76 7.60 13.19
CA LEU A 102 5.46 8.27 13.17
C LEU A 102 4.43 7.50 12.33
N LEU A 103 4.82 7.00 11.15
CA LEU A 103 3.95 6.20 10.27
C LEU A 103 3.65 4.80 10.82
N GLY A 104 4.47 4.29 11.73
CA GLY A 104 4.33 2.97 12.35
C GLY A 104 3.67 2.98 13.73
N ASP A 105 3.51 4.15 14.35
CA ASP A 105 2.95 4.28 15.70
C ASP A 105 1.41 4.31 15.65
N ALA A 106 0.81 3.17 15.97
CA ALA A 106 -0.64 3.02 16.02
C ALA A 106 -1.30 3.98 17.01
N LYS A 107 -0.63 4.31 18.13
CA LYS A 107 -1.19 5.22 19.14
C LYS A 107 -1.17 6.66 18.66
N LEU A 108 -0.10 7.07 17.98
CA LEU A 108 -0.04 8.41 17.40
C LEU A 108 -1.07 8.58 16.29
N ARG A 109 -1.29 7.54 15.47
CA ARG A 109 -2.35 7.55 14.44
C ARG A 109 -3.74 7.69 15.09
N GLU A 110 -4.03 6.91 16.12
CA GLU A 110 -5.29 7.00 16.88
C GLU A 110 -5.46 8.36 17.56
N GLU A 111 -4.39 8.90 18.16
CA GLU A 111 -4.38 10.25 18.75
C GLU A 111 -4.67 11.31 17.68
N PHE A 112 -3.98 11.26 16.54
CA PHE A 112 -4.18 12.20 15.44
C PHE A 112 -5.62 12.15 14.89
N GLU A 113 -6.16 10.95 14.68
CA GLU A 113 -7.55 10.76 14.24
C GLU A 113 -8.54 11.30 15.29
N THR A 114 -8.36 10.92 16.56
CA THR A 114 -9.24 11.34 17.66
C THR A 114 -9.25 12.86 17.84
N VAL A 115 -8.07 13.49 17.84
CA VAL A 115 -7.96 14.95 18.01
C VAL A 115 -8.56 15.68 16.80
N ARG A 116 -8.39 15.14 15.58
CA ARG A 116 -9.04 15.68 14.37
C ARG A 116 -10.57 15.63 14.48
N TRP A 117 -11.13 14.50 14.91
CA TRP A 117 -12.59 14.32 15.06
C TRP A 117 -13.18 15.08 16.25
N ASN A 118 -12.41 15.28 17.31
CA ASN A 118 -12.83 16.10 18.46
C ASN A 118 -12.95 17.59 18.12
N SER A 119 -12.35 18.04 17.02
CA SER A 119 -12.51 19.41 16.53
C SER A 119 -13.80 19.49 15.70
N PRO A 120 -14.83 20.19 16.19
CA PRO A 120 -16.16 20.18 15.57
C PRO A 120 -16.18 20.85 14.19
N GLY A 121 -15.19 21.67 13.84
CA GLY A 121 -15.06 22.25 12.50
C GLY A 121 -14.71 21.25 11.39
N PHE A 122 -14.34 20.01 11.74
CA PHE A 122 -14.09 18.94 10.78
C PHE A 122 -15.18 17.86 10.78
N ASP A 123 -16.26 18.06 11.53
CA ASP A 123 -17.40 17.13 11.60
C ASP A 123 -18.27 17.24 10.34
N PRO A 124 -18.33 16.21 9.48
CA PRO A 124 -19.17 16.20 8.29
C PRO A 124 -20.67 16.33 8.60
N GLN A 125 -21.08 16.00 9.83
CA GLN A 125 -22.48 16.10 10.27
C GLN A 125 -22.86 17.53 10.66
N ARG A 126 -21.90 18.44 10.85
CA ARG A 126 -22.12 19.84 11.26
C ARG A 126 -21.44 20.84 10.30
N PRO A 127 -21.81 20.85 9.01
CA PRO A 127 -21.15 21.67 8.01
C PRO A 127 -21.34 23.19 8.21
N PHE A 128 -22.36 23.61 8.95
CA PHE A 128 -22.67 25.02 9.22
C PHE A 128 -22.30 25.46 10.65
N LEU A 129 -21.32 24.80 11.28
CA LEU A 129 -20.89 25.12 12.64
C LEU A 129 -20.48 26.60 12.82
N ASP A 130 -19.84 27.18 11.80
CA ASP A 130 -19.47 28.60 11.81
C ASP A 130 -20.70 29.55 11.81
N GLU A 131 -21.85 29.10 11.31
CA GLU A 131 -23.11 29.87 11.30
C GLU A 131 -23.91 29.66 12.60
N GLU A 132 -23.94 28.43 13.12
CA GLU A 132 -24.65 28.07 14.35
C GLU A 132 -23.92 28.53 15.62
N PHE A 133 -22.58 28.44 15.62
CA PHE A 133 -21.72 28.77 16.76
C PHE A 133 -20.46 29.53 16.32
N PRO A 134 -20.55 30.80 15.91
CA PRO A 134 -19.42 31.56 15.33
C PRO A 134 -18.14 31.61 16.19
N ASP A 135 -18.28 31.47 17.50
CA ASP A 135 -17.20 31.55 18.49
C ASP A 135 -16.72 30.18 18.99
N TRP A 136 -17.07 29.07 18.34
CA TRP A 136 -16.69 27.71 18.77
C TRP A 136 -15.18 27.52 18.93
N LYS A 137 -14.36 28.25 18.16
CA LYS A 137 -12.89 28.25 18.25
C LYS A 137 -12.35 28.86 19.55
N LYS A 138 -13.16 29.65 20.27
CA LYS A 138 -12.80 30.29 21.55
C LYS A 138 -13.05 29.36 22.75
N ASP A 139 -13.71 28.22 22.58
CA ASP A 139 -13.88 27.25 23.66
C ASP A 139 -12.50 26.72 24.10
N PRO A 140 -12.13 26.81 25.39
CA PRO A 140 -10.82 26.37 25.88
C PRO A 140 -10.50 24.91 25.59
N LYS A 141 -11.52 24.03 25.57
CA LYS A 141 -11.33 22.60 25.29
C LYS A 141 -11.03 22.38 23.82
N ILE A 142 -11.84 22.97 22.94
CA ILE A 142 -11.68 22.83 21.49
C ILE A 142 -10.38 23.49 21.01
N SER A 143 -10.04 24.66 21.55
CA SER A 143 -8.79 25.34 21.24
C SER A 143 -7.57 24.50 21.63
N LYS A 144 -7.61 23.79 22.77
CA LYS A 144 -6.52 22.90 23.20
C LYS A 144 -6.37 21.70 22.25
N ASP A 145 -7.46 21.04 21.91
CA ASP A 145 -7.44 19.89 21.00
C ASP A 145 -6.95 20.32 19.61
N LEU A 146 -7.44 21.47 19.09
CA LEU A 146 -6.99 22.03 17.83
C LEU A 146 -5.49 22.37 17.85
N SER A 147 -4.98 22.97 18.93
CA SER A 147 -3.54 23.24 19.07
C SER A 147 -2.71 21.96 19.05
N ARG A 148 -3.15 20.91 19.75
CA ARG A 148 -2.46 19.61 19.73
C ARG A 148 -2.44 18.99 18.33
N TYR A 149 -3.54 19.07 17.60
CA TYR A 149 -3.60 18.61 16.21
C TYR A 149 -2.60 19.35 15.32
N ILE A 150 -2.54 20.68 15.43
CA ILE A 150 -1.62 21.52 14.67
C ILE A 150 -0.17 21.17 15.01
N GLU A 151 0.17 20.98 16.29
CA GLU A 151 1.52 20.56 16.70
C GLU A 151 1.95 19.24 16.05
N ILE A 152 1.08 18.23 16.04
CA ILE A 152 1.36 16.93 15.41
C ILE A 152 1.53 17.10 13.90
N LEU A 153 0.66 17.91 13.26
CA LEU A 153 0.73 18.19 11.82
C LEU A 153 2.04 18.90 11.46
N ASP A 154 2.41 19.95 12.20
CA ASP A 154 3.65 20.70 12.00
C ASP A 154 4.89 19.82 12.19
N GLU A 155 4.85 18.88 13.14
CA GLU A 155 5.93 17.89 13.33
C GLU A 155 6.05 16.93 12.14
N ILE A 156 4.92 16.43 11.62
CA ILE A 156 4.89 15.57 10.44
C ILE A 156 5.39 16.33 9.22
N ASP A 157 4.89 17.54 8.97
CA ASP A 157 5.22 18.35 7.81
C ASP A 157 6.68 18.81 7.83
N SER A 158 7.18 19.26 8.98
CA SER A 158 8.60 19.62 9.13
C SER A 158 9.52 18.43 8.86
N THR A 159 9.19 17.26 9.42
CA THR A 159 9.95 16.03 9.19
C THR A 159 9.89 15.60 7.72
N TRP A 160 8.72 15.71 7.08
CA TRP A 160 8.52 15.39 5.67
C TRP A 160 9.30 16.32 4.73
N ASN A 161 9.30 17.61 5.02
CA ASN A 161 10.07 18.61 4.28
C ASN A 161 11.57 18.33 4.39
N THR A 162 12.08 17.95 5.56
CA THR A 162 13.49 17.55 5.71
C THR A 162 13.80 16.32 4.85
N VAL A 163 12.95 15.31 4.86
CA VAL A 163 13.16 14.07 4.08
C VAL A 163 13.20 14.36 2.58
N THR A 164 12.28 15.19 2.08
CA THR A 164 12.10 15.48 0.64
C THR A 164 13.02 16.60 0.11
N SER A 165 13.73 17.32 0.98
CA SER A 165 14.68 18.41 0.63
C SER A 165 15.91 18.01 -0.21
N GLY A 166 15.97 16.76 -0.69
CA GLY A 166 17.12 16.25 -1.44
C GLY A 166 17.34 16.93 -2.80
N PRO A 167 18.60 16.98 -3.29
CA PRO A 167 18.91 17.55 -4.58
C PRO A 167 18.36 16.70 -5.74
N ASP A 168 18.28 17.31 -6.94
CA ASP A 168 18.03 16.62 -8.20
C ASP A 168 16.80 15.70 -8.21
N GLN A 169 15.70 16.10 -7.56
CA GLN A 169 14.48 15.29 -7.48
C GLN A 169 14.75 13.84 -7.05
N GLU A 170 15.70 13.63 -6.14
CA GLU A 170 16.10 12.32 -5.63
C GLU A 170 14.90 11.48 -5.18
N TRP A 171 13.94 12.11 -4.51
CA TRP A 171 12.71 11.46 -4.06
C TRP A 171 11.94 10.84 -5.24
N THR A 172 11.61 11.63 -6.26
CA THR A 172 10.89 11.17 -7.46
C THR A 172 11.67 10.08 -8.20
N ARG A 173 13.01 10.17 -8.25
CA ARG A 173 13.85 9.12 -8.85
C ARG A 173 13.80 7.83 -8.04
N ALA A 174 13.77 7.91 -6.71
CA ALA A 174 13.64 6.75 -5.84
C ALA A 174 12.25 6.12 -5.95
N GLU A 175 11.20 6.93 -6.01
CA GLU A 175 9.82 6.49 -6.26
C GLU A 175 9.71 5.75 -7.59
N ASN A 176 10.19 6.34 -8.68
CA ASN A 176 10.23 5.69 -9.99
C ASN A 176 11.03 4.37 -9.94
N SER A 177 12.16 4.35 -9.22
CA SER A 177 12.96 3.12 -9.06
C SER A 177 12.18 2.02 -8.33
N LEU A 178 11.41 2.38 -7.30
CA LEU A 178 10.58 1.44 -6.54
C LEU A 178 9.38 0.96 -7.37
N LEU A 179 8.73 1.85 -8.12
CA LEU A 179 7.65 1.51 -9.05
C LEU A 179 8.14 0.56 -10.15
N MET A 180 9.37 0.72 -10.65
CA MET A 180 9.96 -0.25 -11.58
C MET A 180 10.16 -1.63 -10.94
N CYS A 181 10.32 -1.71 -9.60
CA CYS A 181 10.33 -2.99 -8.87
C CYS A 181 8.93 -3.58 -8.64
N GLN A 182 7.84 -2.82 -8.84
CA GLN A 182 6.46 -3.28 -8.67
C GLN A 182 6.09 -4.39 -9.65
N ARG A 183 6.72 -4.38 -10.83
CA ARG A 183 6.62 -5.46 -11.80
C ARG A 183 7.60 -6.57 -11.42
N VAL A 184 7.23 -7.36 -10.41
CA VAL A 184 7.95 -8.57 -10.05
C VAL A 184 7.63 -9.65 -11.09
N ASP A 185 8.38 -9.65 -12.19
CA ASP A 185 8.33 -10.73 -13.19
C ASP A 185 9.09 -11.94 -12.62
N LEU A 186 8.39 -12.83 -11.93
CA LEU A 186 8.98 -14.08 -11.45
C LEU A 186 9.04 -15.07 -12.60
N TRP A 187 10.24 -15.34 -13.08
CA TRP A 187 10.45 -16.33 -14.15
C TRP A 187 10.23 -17.73 -13.61
N CYS A 188 9.40 -18.50 -14.31
CA CYS A 188 9.05 -19.87 -13.92
C CYS A 188 8.97 -20.74 -15.17
N ALA A 189 9.80 -21.77 -15.26
CA ALA A 189 9.74 -22.74 -16.35
C ALA A 189 8.88 -23.97 -15.99
N GLY A 190 8.84 -24.34 -14.69
CA GLY A 190 8.13 -25.52 -14.19
C GLY A 190 6.88 -25.25 -13.36
N GLU A 191 5.99 -26.25 -13.22
CA GLU A 191 4.77 -26.13 -12.40
C GLU A 191 5.08 -25.89 -10.91
N ALA A 192 6.12 -26.52 -10.37
CA ALA A 192 6.54 -26.32 -8.98
C ALA A 192 7.09 -24.90 -8.74
N GLU A 193 7.79 -24.34 -9.72
CA GLU A 193 8.29 -22.96 -9.67
C GLU A 193 7.14 -21.96 -9.73
N VAL A 194 6.13 -22.24 -10.56
CA VAL A 194 4.88 -21.46 -10.61
C VAL A 194 4.20 -21.44 -9.25
N GLU A 195 4.08 -22.60 -8.59
CA GLU A 195 3.48 -22.67 -7.26
C GLU A 195 4.29 -21.89 -6.21
N ALA A 196 5.61 -22.03 -6.23
CA ALA A 196 6.51 -21.30 -5.33
C ALA A 196 6.43 -19.78 -5.57
N ALA A 197 6.37 -19.36 -6.83
CA ALA A 197 6.21 -17.96 -7.22
C ALA A 197 4.88 -17.39 -6.71
N LEU A 198 3.76 -18.11 -6.86
CA LEU A 198 2.47 -17.68 -6.32
C LEU A 198 2.48 -17.53 -4.79
N LYS A 199 3.14 -18.45 -4.07
CA LYS A 199 3.31 -18.34 -2.60
C LYS A 199 4.18 -17.14 -2.23
N HIS A 200 5.24 -16.88 -2.99
CA HIS A 200 6.08 -15.71 -2.77
C HIS A 200 5.30 -14.41 -3.00
N LEU A 201 4.57 -14.31 -4.11
CA LEU A 201 3.70 -13.17 -4.39
C LEU A 201 2.64 -12.99 -3.30
N LEU A 202 2.01 -14.06 -2.82
CA LEU A 202 1.07 -14.00 -1.70
C LEU A 202 1.70 -13.41 -0.44
N ASN A 203 2.93 -13.80 -0.10
CA ASN A 203 3.63 -13.25 1.07
C ASN A 203 3.95 -11.76 0.88
N LEU A 204 4.42 -11.36 -0.31
CA LEU A 204 4.61 -9.94 -0.64
C LEU A 204 3.28 -9.16 -0.59
N GLY A 205 2.21 -9.74 -1.12
CA GLY A 205 0.87 -9.15 -1.09
C GLY A 205 0.37 -8.92 0.33
N LYS A 206 0.65 -9.83 1.28
CA LYS A 206 0.30 -9.64 2.69
C LYS A 206 0.99 -8.43 3.32
N GLU A 207 2.20 -8.10 2.87
CA GLU A 207 2.97 -6.98 3.39
C GLU A 207 2.62 -5.66 2.70
N CYS A 208 2.40 -5.69 1.38
CA CYS A 208 2.23 -4.48 0.57
C CYS A 208 0.76 -4.13 0.28
N ASN A 209 -0.10 -5.12 0.09
CA ASN A 209 -1.46 -4.87 -0.34
C ASN A 209 -2.42 -4.90 0.86
N ASN A 210 -2.93 -3.73 1.23
CA ASN A 210 -4.12 -3.66 2.07
C ASN A 210 -5.37 -3.56 1.17
N LEU A 211 -5.93 -4.72 0.81
CA LEU A 211 -7.17 -4.80 0.02
C LEU A 211 -8.42 -4.82 0.90
N VAL A 212 -8.25 -4.94 2.22
CA VAL A 212 -9.36 -4.79 3.17
C VAL A 212 -9.54 -3.30 3.40
N PRO A 213 -10.72 -2.72 3.07
CA PRO A 213 -11.00 -1.35 3.42
C PRO A 213 -10.97 -1.20 4.95
N ASP A 214 -10.25 -0.19 5.45
CA ASP A 214 -10.42 0.25 6.85
C ASP A 214 -11.85 0.80 6.96
N LEU A 215 -12.78 -0.01 7.45
CA LEU A 215 -14.13 0.43 7.77
C LEU A 215 -14.07 1.19 9.10
N PRO A 216 -14.46 2.47 9.16
CA PRO A 216 -14.60 3.16 10.43
C PRO A 216 -15.66 2.45 11.27
N GLU A 217 -15.42 2.28 12.58
CA GLU A 217 -16.33 1.57 13.50
C GLU A 217 -17.77 2.12 13.50
N TYR A 218 -17.96 3.38 13.10
CA TYR A 218 -19.26 4.04 13.03
C TYR A 218 -20.02 3.82 11.70
N ILE A 219 -19.38 3.24 10.67
CA ILE A 219 -20.10 2.79 9.47
C ILE A 219 -20.71 1.43 9.80
N THR A 220 -21.84 1.44 10.52
CA THR A 220 -22.76 0.32 10.50
C THR A 220 -23.27 0.19 9.07
N GLU A 221 -22.89 -0.88 8.39
CA GLU A 221 -23.17 -1.13 6.98
C GLU A 221 -24.60 -0.70 6.59
N TYR A 222 -24.73 0.26 5.66
CA TYR A 222 -25.94 0.37 4.86
C TYR A 222 -25.96 -0.86 3.96
N TYR A 223 -26.71 -1.89 4.37
CA TYR A 223 -27.09 -2.99 3.50
C TYR A 223 -28.35 -2.59 2.74
N PRO A 224 -28.26 -2.14 1.47
CA PRO A 224 -29.43 -2.10 0.62
C PRO A 224 -29.82 -3.56 0.31
N GLY A 225 -30.63 -4.17 1.17
CA GLY A 225 -31.18 -5.50 0.91
C GLY A 225 -31.33 -6.45 2.09
N ALA A 226 -31.10 -6.04 3.35
CA ALA A 226 -31.42 -6.92 4.49
C ALA A 226 -32.91 -6.91 4.84
N ASP A 227 -33.63 -5.82 4.57
CA ASP A 227 -35.07 -5.70 4.87
C ASP A 227 -35.99 -5.88 3.64
N ASP A 228 -35.42 -6.11 2.44
CA ASP A 228 -36.15 -6.24 1.16
C ASP A 228 -36.00 -7.64 0.50
N LEU A 229 -35.74 -8.69 1.29
CA LEU A 229 -35.81 -10.10 0.85
C LEU A 229 -36.76 -10.93 1.72
#